data_AF-A0A350MNE7-F1
#
_entry.id   AF-A0A350MNE7-F1
#
_cell.length_a   1.000
_cell.length_b   1.000
_cell.length_c   1.000
_cell.angle_alpha   90.00
_cell.angle_beta   90.00
_cell.angle_gamma   90.00
#
_symmetry.space_group_name_H-M   'P 1'
#
loop_
_entity.id
_entity.type
_entity.pdbx_description
1 polymer ?
#
loop_
_entity_poly.entity_id
_entity_poly.type
_entity_poly.pdbx_seq_one_letter_code
_entity_poly.pdbx_strand_id
1 'polypeptide(L)'
;DFEKENEVFGVNAASLDTICYDGKYAMHLPPEIEWGPGIKITTRQAELRSPSKVKIKVNVLADSTLVDSPIVLTLTDQFGKQYVWLGGKLENFLTPGKWCTAYFTANLPHPNSLNDELKIFIWNHDHRNLWIDNFSIEFYKLDN
;
A
#
# COMPACT_ATOMS: atom_id res chain seq x y z
N ASP A 1 -1.53 -11.81 1.83
CA ASP A 1 -0.76 -13.06 1.71
C ASP A 1 -0.43 -13.38 0.25
N PHE A 2 -1.14 -12.83 -0.75
CA PHE A 2 -0.81 -13.01 -2.19
C PHE A 2 -0.81 -14.46 -2.68
N GLU A 3 -1.43 -15.36 -1.92
CA GLU A 3 -1.57 -16.79 -2.24
C GLU A 3 -2.53 -17.05 -3.41
N LYS A 4 -3.31 -16.04 -3.81
CA LYS A 4 -4.30 -16.10 -4.88
C LYS A 4 -4.35 -14.75 -5.60
N GLU A 5 -4.78 -14.79 -6.85
CA GLU A 5 -5.10 -13.58 -7.60
C GLU A 5 -6.16 -12.75 -6.87
N ASN A 6 -5.97 -11.44 -6.93
CA ASN A 6 -6.82 -10.48 -6.25
C ASN A 6 -6.80 -9.17 -7.03
N GLU A 7 -7.86 -8.95 -7.82
CA GLU A 7 -8.00 -7.76 -8.65
C GLU A 7 -7.99 -6.46 -7.84
N VAL A 8 -8.51 -6.49 -6.60
CA VAL A 8 -8.56 -5.30 -5.73
C VAL A 8 -7.16 -4.82 -5.38
N PHE A 9 -6.23 -5.74 -5.13
CA PHE A 9 -4.83 -5.45 -4.84
C PHE A 9 -3.93 -5.39 -6.08
N GLY A 10 -4.49 -5.60 -7.28
CA GLY A 10 -3.74 -5.66 -8.54
C GLY A 10 -2.89 -6.92 -8.71
N VAL A 11 -3.20 -7.98 -7.97
CA VAL A 11 -2.40 -9.22 -7.91
C VAL A 11 -2.75 -10.10 -9.10
N ASN A 12 -1.77 -10.36 -9.96
CA ASN A 12 -1.86 -11.28 -11.08
C ASN A 12 -0.71 -12.30 -11.03
N ALA A 13 -0.87 -13.45 -11.70
CA ALA A 13 0.13 -14.52 -11.67
C ALA A 13 1.53 -14.10 -12.15
N ALA A 14 1.64 -13.13 -13.05
CA ALA A 14 2.93 -12.68 -13.58
C ALA A 14 3.74 -11.82 -12.59
N SER A 15 3.08 -11.26 -11.58
CA SER A 15 3.71 -10.48 -10.51
C SER A 15 4.04 -11.29 -9.26
N LEU A 16 3.82 -12.61 -9.26
CA LEU A 16 4.07 -13.48 -8.12
C LEU A 16 5.43 -14.17 -8.21
N ASP A 17 6.14 -14.23 -7.08
CA ASP A 17 7.41 -14.93 -6.92
C ASP A 17 7.37 -15.84 -5.69
N THR A 18 8.20 -16.88 -5.70
CA THR A 18 8.37 -17.86 -4.62
C THR A 18 9.27 -17.36 -3.49
N ILE A 19 10.00 -16.25 -3.69
CA ILE A 19 10.68 -15.53 -2.60
C ILE A 19 9.61 -14.82 -1.76
N CYS A 20 9.13 -15.50 -0.71
CA CYS A 20 8.01 -15.05 0.12
C CYS A 20 8.40 -14.87 1.60
N TYR A 21 7.56 -14.16 2.35
CA TYR A 21 7.72 -14.02 3.79
C TYR A 21 7.08 -15.20 4.52
N ASP A 22 5.84 -15.52 4.15
CA ASP A 22 5.14 -16.74 4.52
C ASP A 22 4.32 -17.29 3.34
N GLY A 23 3.72 -18.46 3.52
CA GLY A 23 2.96 -19.10 2.44
C GLY A 23 3.84 -19.65 1.31
N LYS A 24 3.45 -19.36 0.08
CA LYS A 24 4.08 -19.82 -1.17
C LYS A 24 4.49 -18.67 -2.08
N TYR A 25 3.79 -17.54 -2.00
CA TYR A 25 3.96 -16.46 -2.95
C TYR A 25 4.03 -15.11 -2.27
N ALA A 26 4.89 -14.25 -2.79
CA ALA A 26 4.86 -12.82 -2.54
C ALA A 26 4.75 -12.07 -3.87
N MET A 27 4.34 -10.81 -3.80
CA MET A 27 4.33 -9.96 -4.98
C MET A 27 5.73 -9.38 -5.22
N HIS A 28 6.28 -9.62 -6.41
CA HIS A 28 7.56 -9.07 -6.84
C HIS A 28 7.34 -7.82 -7.69
N LEU A 29 7.98 -6.73 -7.28
CA LEU A 29 8.10 -5.50 -8.06
C LEU A 29 9.54 -5.44 -8.55
N PRO A 30 9.75 -5.72 -9.84
CA PRO A 30 11.05 -5.49 -10.43
C PRO A 30 11.27 -3.98 -10.68
N PRO A 31 12.52 -3.54 -10.93
CA PRO A 31 12.89 -2.13 -11.14
C PRO A 31 12.05 -1.37 -12.17
N GLU A 32 11.59 -2.05 -13.22
CA GLU A 32 10.76 -1.47 -14.28
C GLU A 32 9.31 -1.18 -13.84
N ILE A 33 8.87 -1.72 -12.70
CA ILE A 33 7.55 -1.48 -12.14
C ILE A 33 7.66 -0.50 -10.97
N GLU A 34 7.26 0.74 -11.23
CA GLU A 34 7.27 1.83 -10.25
C GLU A 34 6.05 1.77 -9.31
N TRP A 35 4.89 1.39 -9.81
CA TRP A 35 3.63 1.39 -9.06
C TRP A 35 3.25 -0.03 -8.66
N GLY A 36 3.38 -0.32 -7.37
CA GLY A 36 3.17 -1.63 -6.76
C GLY A 36 1.73 -2.02 -6.49
N PRO A 37 1.50 -3.15 -5.79
CA PRO A 37 0.19 -3.55 -5.33
C PRO A 37 -0.40 -2.46 -4.46
N GLY A 38 -1.71 -2.49 -4.46
CA GLY A 38 -2.47 -1.55 -3.69
C GLY A 38 -3.95 -1.66 -4.02
N ILE A 39 -4.75 -1.03 -3.19
CA ILE A 39 -6.18 -0.95 -3.43
C ILE A 39 -6.53 0.35 -4.14
N LYS A 40 -7.53 0.28 -5.00
CA LYS A 40 -8.24 1.44 -5.56
C LYS A 40 -9.73 1.21 -5.34
N ILE A 41 -10.29 1.90 -4.34
CA ILE A 41 -11.69 1.75 -3.93
C ILE A 41 -12.32 3.12 -3.68
N THR A 42 -13.64 3.16 -3.59
CA THR A 42 -14.36 4.36 -3.15
C THR A 42 -14.35 4.48 -1.63
N THR A 43 -14.49 5.71 -1.11
CA THR A 43 -14.71 5.94 0.33
C THR A 43 -15.94 5.21 0.86
N ARG A 44 -16.98 4.98 0.04
CA ARG A 44 -18.11 4.10 0.38
C ARG A 44 -17.68 2.65 0.63
N GLN A 45 -16.88 2.07 -0.25
CA GLN A 45 -16.38 0.70 -0.11
C GLN A 45 -15.44 0.55 1.09
N ALA A 46 -14.69 1.61 1.41
CA ALA A 46 -13.85 1.69 2.60
C ALA A 46 -14.62 1.99 3.89
N GLU A 47 -15.95 2.20 3.82
CA GLU A 47 -16.81 2.66 4.92
C GLU A 47 -16.35 3.97 5.59
N LEU A 48 -15.58 4.78 4.87
CA LEU A 48 -15.10 6.08 5.31
C LEU A 48 -16.23 7.11 5.20
N ARG A 49 -16.91 7.35 6.33
CA ARG A 49 -18.04 8.31 6.43
C ARG A 49 -17.77 9.49 7.35
N SER A 50 -16.64 9.46 8.04
CA SER A 50 -16.22 10.43 9.05
C SER A 50 -14.69 10.46 9.10
N PRO A 51 -14.08 11.43 9.80
CA PRO A 51 -12.67 11.35 10.13
C PRO A 51 -12.33 9.98 10.71
N SER A 52 -11.26 9.39 10.18
CA SER A 52 -10.90 8.00 10.44
C SER A 52 -9.39 7.88 10.53
N LYS A 53 -8.90 6.88 11.26
CA LYS A 53 -7.49 6.51 11.27
C LYS A 53 -7.31 5.28 10.40
N VAL A 54 -6.35 5.33 9.50
CA VAL A 54 -5.93 4.17 8.71
C VAL A 54 -4.63 3.63 9.27
N LYS A 55 -4.54 2.31 9.39
CA LYS A 55 -3.30 1.59 9.69
C LYS A 55 -3.01 0.63 8.55
N ILE A 56 -1.78 0.68 8.08
CA ILE A 56 -1.27 -0.17 7.02
C ILE A 56 -0.09 -0.93 7.60
N LYS A 57 -0.07 -2.24 7.35
CA LYS A 57 1.03 -3.13 7.71
C LYS A 57 1.39 -3.94 6.48
N VAL A 58 2.68 -4.10 6.23
CA VAL A 58 3.16 -4.89 5.10
C VAL A 58 4.54 -5.47 5.40
N ASN A 59 4.77 -6.69 4.95
CA ASN A 59 6.08 -7.31 4.96
C ASN A 59 6.78 -6.97 3.65
N VAL A 60 8.01 -6.47 3.73
CA VAL A 60 8.78 -6.05 2.56
C VAL A 60 10.21 -6.57 2.67
N LEU A 61 10.71 -7.09 1.56
CA LEU A 61 12.11 -7.40 1.32
C LEU A 61 12.59 -6.50 0.18
N ALA A 62 13.73 -5.85 0.37
CA ALA A 62 14.40 -5.09 -0.67
C ALA A 62 15.78 -5.70 -0.95
N ASP A 63 16.18 -5.71 -2.22
CA ASP A 63 17.52 -6.17 -2.63
C ASP A 63 18.66 -5.26 -2.15
N SER A 64 18.34 -4.00 -1.85
CA SER A 64 19.29 -2.93 -1.57
C SER A 64 18.69 -1.88 -0.64
N THR A 65 19.51 -0.92 -0.21
CA THR A 65 19.05 0.20 0.61
C THR A 65 18.11 1.10 -0.20
N LEU A 66 16.91 1.34 0.34
CA LEU A 66 15.96 2.30 -0.22
C LEU A 66 16.23 3.70 0.33
N VAL A 67 15.88 4.71 -0.47
CA VAL A 67 16.06 6.13 -0.13
C VAL A 67 14.72 6.87 -0.17
N ASP A 68 13.85 6.53 -1.12
CA ASP A 68 12.59 7.24 -1.31
C ASP A 68 11.47 6.36 -1.87
N SER A 69 11.28 5.17 -1.32
CA SER A 69 10.20 4.26 -1.74
C SER A 69 9.12 4.16 -0.66
N PRO A 70 8.02 4.94 -0.73
CA PRO A 70 7.00 4.96 0.30
C PRO A 70 5.82 4.00 0.06
N ILE A 71 5.09 3.71 1.13
CA ILE A 71 3.66 3.38 1.06
C ILE A 71 2.90 4.69 0.86
N VAL A 72 2.12 4.81 -0.20
CA VAL A 72 1.37 6.01 -0.55
C VAL A 72 -0.12 5.80 -0.26
N LEU A 73 -0.76 6.84 0.27
CA LEU A 73 -2.21 6.94 0.39
C LEU A 73 -2.70 8.24 -0.25
N THR A 74 -3.72 8.16 -1.10
CA THR A 74 -4.34 9.35 -1.71
C THR A 74 -5.85 9.33 -1.58
N LEU A 75 -6.45 10.52 -1.43
CA LEU A 75 -7.88 10.75 -1.66
C LEU A 75 -8.06 11.78 -2.78
N THR A 76 -8.88 11.40 -3.76
CA THR A 76 -9.20 12.21 -4.94
C THR A 76 -10.71 12.35 -5.03
N ASP A 77 -11.19 13.58 -5.18
CA ASP A 77 -12.63 13.82 -5.31
C ASP A 77 -13.18 13.35 -6.67
N GLN A 78 -14.51 13.35 -6.80
CA GLN A 78 -15.20 12.95 -8.03
C GLN A 78 -14.87 13.82 -9.26
N PHE A 79 -14.22 14.97 -9.09
CA PHE A 79 -13.79 15.86 -10.17
C PHE A 79 -12.30 15.65 -10.53
N GLY A 80 -11.63 14.69 -9.91
CA GLY A 80 -10.22 14.39 -10.14
C GLY A 80 -9.27 15.28 -9.34
N LYS A 81 -9.76 16.11 -8.42
CA LYS A 81 -8.91 16.93 -7.56
C LYS A 81 -8.46 16.11 -6.35
N GLN A 82 -7.16 15.85 -6.30
CA GLN A 82 -6.54 15.24 -5.13
C GLN A 82 -6.52 16.22 -3.95
N TYR A 83 -6.99 15.77 -2.79
CA TYR A 83 -7.02 16.57 -1.57
C TYR A 83 -6.30 15.91 -0.38
N VAL A 84 -5.89 14.65 -0.51
CA VAL A 84 -4.95 13.99 0.41
C VAL A 84 -3.85 13.31 -0.41
N TRP A 85 -2.59 13.57 -0.06
CA TRP A 85 -1.40 12.83 -0.49
C TRP A 85 -0.55 12.58 0.75
N LEU A 86 -0.44 11.33 1.20
CA LEU A 86 0.37 10.97 2.36
C LEU A 86 1.31 9.83 2.00
N GLY A 87 2.52 9.87 2.54
CA GLY A 87 3.55 8.84 2.32
C GLY A 87 4.15 8.34 3.63
N GLY A 88 4.21 7.02 3.79
CA GLY A 88 4.97 6.34 4.82
C GLY A 88 6.25 5.76 4.23
N LYS A 89 7.39 6.36 4.56
CA LYS A 89 8.74 5.96 4.10
C LYS A 89 9.06 4.51 4.50
N LEU A 90 9.23 3.61 3.52
CA LEU A 90 9.60 2.22 3.80
C LEU A 90 11.01 2.14 4.38
N GLU A 91 11.93 2.99 3.92
CA GLU A 91 13.34 3.01 4.30
C GLU A 91 13.56 3.14 5.82
N ASN A 92 12.58 3.67 6.55
CA ASN A 92 12.60 3.72 8.02
C ASN A 92 12.53 2.35 8.71
N PHE A 93 12.10 1.31 8.01
CA PHE A 93 11.84 -0.03 8.55
C PHE A 93 12.73 -1.11 7.93
N LEU A 94 13.34 -0.85 6.78
CA LEU A 94 13.95 -1.90 5.99
C LEU A 94 15.44 -2.08 6.28
N THR A 95 15.87 -3.34 6.27
CA THR A 95 17.28 -3.73 6.15
C THR A 95 17.45 -4.51 4.85
N PRO A 96 18.39 -4.13 3.96
CA PRO A 96 18.61 -4.83 2.69
C PRO A 96 18.83 -6.33 2.87
N GLY A 97 18.24 -7.13 1.98
CA GLY A 97 18.35 -8.59 2.00
C GLY A 97 17.61 -9.28 3.16
N LYS A 98 16.80 -8.54 3.94
CA LYS A 98 15.99 -9.11 5.02
C LYS A 98 14.53 -8.69 4.89
N TRP A 99 13.64 -9.64 5.11
CA TRP A 99 12.24 -9.31 5.33
C TRP A 99 12.08 -8.48 6.59
N CYS A 100 11.39 -7.35 6.44
CA CYS A 100 11.07 -6.42 7.51
C CYS A 100 9.57 -6.10 7.46
N THR A 101 9.01 -5.68 8.59
CA THR A 101 7.62 -5.21 8.63
C THR A 101 7.59 -3.70 8.67
N ALA A 102 6.99 -3.09 7.64
CA ALA A 102 6.75 -1.66 7.59
C ALA A 102 5.33 -1.33 8.09
N TYR A 103 5.22 -0.21 8.79
CA TYR A 103 3.97 0.30 9.32
C TYR A 103 3.74 1.72 8.82
N PHE A 104 2.53 2.00 8.35
CA PHE A 104 2.11 3.36 8.03
C PHE A 104 0.77 3.64 8.69
N THR A 105 0.68 4.76 9.40
CA THR A 105 -0.54 5.17 10.10
C THR A 105 -0.82 6.62 9.78
N ALA A 106 -2.05 6.91 9.41
CA ALA A 106 -2.48 8.27 9.07
C ALA A 106 -3.88 8.56 9.60
N ASN A 107 -4.13 9.83 9.92
CA ASN A 107 -5.47 10.33 10.16
C ASN A 107 -6.01 10.87 8.83
N LEU A 108 -7.17 10.39 8.42
CA LEU A 108 -7.90 10.83 7.24
C LEU A 108 -8.97 11.84 7.66
N PRO A 109 -9.15 12.91 6.86
CA PRO A 109 -10.21 13.88 7.11
C PRO A 109 -11.59 13.26 6.83
N HIS A 110 -12.64 14.03 7.10
CA HIS A 110 -13.95 13.71 6.54
C HIS A 110 -13.85 13.72 5.00
N PRO A 111 -14.28 12.66 4.29
CA PRO A 111 -14.26 12.68 2.83
C PRO A 111 -15.28 13.68 2.27
N ASN A 112 -14.99 14.25 1.09
CA ASN A 112 -15.88 15.23 0.43
C ASN A 112 -17.15 14.55 -0.11
N SER A 113 -17.02 13.29 -0.53
CA SER A 113 -18.12 12.45 -1.01
C SER A 113 -17.85 10.98 -0.69
N LEU A 114 -18.92 10.18 -0.66
CA LEU A 114 -18.83 8.71 -0.59
C LEU A 114 -18.34 8.07 -1.90
N ASN A 115 -18.19 8.86 -2.96
CA ASN A 115 -17.68 8.40 -4.25
C ASN A 115 -16.23 8.86 -4.51
N ASP A 116 -15.58 9.49 -3.52
CA ASP A 116 -14.17 9.85 -3.63
C ASP A 116 -13.31 8.59 -3.78
N GLU A 117 -12.27 8.68 -4.59
CA GLU A 117 -11.33 7.59 -4.84
C GLU A 117 -10.26 7.56 -3.73
N LEU A 118 -10.18 6.44 -3.02
CA LEU A 118 -9.09 6.09 -2.13
C LEU A 118 -8.13 5.15 -2.86
N LYS A 119 -6.86 5.52 -2.91
CA LYS A 119 -5.78 4.63 -3.33
C LYS A 119 -4.79 4.44 -2.18
N ILE A 120 -4.36 3.21 -1.97
CA ILE A 120 -3.26 2.87 -1.06
C ILE A 120 -2.37 1.88 -1.80
N PHE A 121 -1.11 2.21 -2.04
CA PHE A 121 -0.19 1.40 -2.83
C PHE A 121 1.26 1.56 -2.39
N ILE A 122 2.13 0.64 -2.82
CA ILE A 122 3.58 0.78 -2.64
C ILE A 122 4.18 1.47 -3.87
N TRP A 123 4.97 2.52 -3.65
CA TRP A 123 5.68 3.24 -4.70
C TRP A 123 7.16 2.87 -4.68
N ASN A 124 7.60 2.14 -5.70
CA ASN A 124 8.99 1.74 -5.93
C ASN A 124 9.75 2.85 -6.68
N HIS A 125 9.82 4.04 -6.08
CA HIS A 125 10.45 5.20 -6.72
C HIS A 125 11.96 5.02 -6.93
N ASP A 126 12.62 4.23 -6.08
CA ASP A 126 14.04 3.92 -6.22
C ASP A 126 14.33 2.91 -7.34
N HIS A 127 13.30 2.38 -8.01
CA HIS A 127 13.40 1.36 -9.07
C HIS A 127 14.26 0.16 -8.63
N ARG A 128 13.90 -0.47 -7.51
CA ARG A 128 14.60 -1.63 -6.93
C ARG A 128 13.77 -2.90 -7.02
N ASN A 129 14.40 -4.05 -6.80
CA ASN A 129 13.61 -5.26 -6.57
C ASN A 129 13.02 -5.20 -5.16
N LEU A 130 11.69 -5.18 -5.10
CA LEU A 130 10.93 -5.29 -3.86
C LEU A 130 10.09 -6.56 -3.90
N TRP A 131 10.08 -7.32 -2.82
CA TRP A 131 9.10 -8.37 -2.58
C TRP A 131 8.19 -7.92 -1.45
N ILE A 132 6.89 -8.07 -1.67
CA ILE A 132 5.85 -7.55 -0.81
C ILE A 132 4.96 -8.71 -0.42
N ASP A 133 4.71 -8.85 0.87
CA ASP A 133 3.88 -9.89 1.42
C ASP A 133 2.99 -9.37 2.55
N ASN A 134 1.89 -10.06 2.84
CA ASN A 134 1.01 -9.78 3.98
C ASN A 134 0.58 -8.31 4.11
N PHE A 135 0.22 -7.70 2.98
CA PHE A 135 -0.29 -6.34 2.93
C PHE A 135 -1.70 -6.27 3.52
N SER A 136 -1.82 -5.65 4.69
CA SER A 136 -3.10 -5.39 5.36
C SER A 136 -3.37 -3.90 5.54
N ILE A 137 -4.66 -3.55 5.48
CA ILE A 137 -5.16 -2.18 5.61
C ILE A 137 -6.37 -2.24 6.54
N GLU A 138 -6.35 -1.43 7.59
CA GLU A 138 -7.40 -1.36 8.60
C GLU A 138 -7.86 0.10 8.79
N PHE A 139 -9.17 0.29 8.83
CA PHE A 139 -9.79 1.59 9.06
C PHE A 139 -10.47 1.61 10.44
N TYR A 140 -10.21 2.66 11.19
CA TYR A 140 -10.75 2.89 12.52
C TYR A 140 -11.49 4.22 12.52
N LYS A 141 -12.71 4.27 13.04
CA LYS A 141 -13.38 5.55 13.30
C LYS A 141 -12.61 6.29 14.38
N LEU A 142 -12.42 7.59 14.21
CA LEU A 142 -11.96 8.44 15.31
C LEU A 142 -13.19 8.72 16.18
N ASP A 143 -13.20 8.18 17.38
CA ASP A 143 -14.19 8.56 18.38
C ASP A 143 -13.92 10.01 18.78
N ASN A 144 -14.95 10.85 18.70
CA ASN A 144 -14.93 12.23 19.21
C ASN A 144 -15.12 12.24 20.72
#